data_AF-A0A536L3X5-F1
#
_entry.id   AF-A0A536L3X5-F1
#
_cell.length_a   1.000
_cell.length_b   1.000
_cell.length_c   1.000
_cell.angle_alpha   90.00
_cell.angle_beta   90.00
_cell.angle_gamma   90.00
#
_symmetry.space_group_name_H-M   'P 1'
#
loop_
_entity.id
_entity.type
_entity.pdbx_description
1 polymer ?
#
loop_
_entity_poly.entity_id
_entity_poly.type
_entity_poly.pdbx_seq_one_letter_code
_entity_poly.pdbx_strand_id
1 'polypeptide(L)' 'MSEPHPAPPADAPVDPLFTHAASPFVRTEAPAPVAFASPPAGEPVFDPMMTWVTYKTQIKFALAILAYLMVL' A
#
# COMPACT_ATOMS: atom_id res chain seq x y z
N MET A 1 6.09 -21.57 43.54
CA MET A 1 5.27 -20.71 44.41
C MET A 1 4.42 -19.86 43.49
N SER A 2 3.12 -20.15 43.41
CA SER A 2 2.18 -19.47 42.51
C SER A 2 1.18 -18.71 43.38
N GLU A 3 1.17 -17.39 43.26
CA GLU A 3 0.18 -16.54 43.93
C GLU A 3 -1.24 -16.85 43.41
N PRO A 4 -2.25 -16.93 44.30
CA PRO A 4 -3.62 -17.03 43.88
C PRO A 4 -4.10 -15.67 43.35
N HIS A 5 -4.43 -15.63 42.07
CA HIS A 5 -5.14 -14.51 41.43
C HIS A 5 -6.47 -14.26 42.17
N PRO A 6 -6.79 -13.03 42.62
CA PRO A 6 -8.04 -12.77 43.31
C PRO A 6 -9.20 -12.94 42.31
N ALA A 7 -10.14 -13.81 42.64
CA ALA A 7 -11.35 -14.01 41.85
C ALA A 7 -12.17 -12.70 41.81
N PRO A 8 -12.73 -12.32 40.64
CA PRO A 8 -13.57 -11.12 40.56
C PRO A 8 -14.81 -11.27 41.45
N PRO A 9 -15.29 -10.19 42.11
CA PRO A 9 -16.50 -10.24 42.92
C PRO A 9 -17.69 -10.66 42.06
N ALA A 10 -18.43 -11.67 42.52
CA ALA A 10 -19.50 -12.35 41.78
C ALA A 10 -20.78 -11.51 41.57
N ASP A 11 -20.82 -10.25 42.02
CA ASP A 11 -21.99 -9.37 42.00
C ASP A 11 -21.83 -8.13 41.10
N ALA A 12 -20.80 -8.06 40.27
CA ALA A 12 -20.76 -7.01 39.24
C ALA A 12 -21.80 -7.34 38.16
N PRO A 13 -22.79 -6.46 37.88
CA PRO A 13 -23.70 -6.67 36.77
C PRO A 13 -22.87 -6.83 35.50
N VAL A 14 -23.04 -7.95 34.79
CA VAL A 14 -22.42 -8.15 33.48
C VAL A 14 -22.94 -7.03 32.61
N ASP A 15 -22.08 -6.06 32.29
CA ASP A 15 -22.47 -4.94 31.46
C ASP A 15 -22.88 -5.47 30.07
N PRO A 16 -24.15 -5.31 29.65
CA PRO A 16 -24.57 -5.75 28.33
C PRO A 16 -23.60 -5.23 27.26
N LEU A 17 -23.26 -6.09 26.29
CA LEU A 17 -22.36 -5.78 25.16
C LEU A 17 -22.75 -4.50 24.36
N PHE A 18 -23.92 -3.92 24.64
CA PHE A 18 -24.52 -2.78 23.98
C PHE A 18 -24.94 -1.63 24.91
N THR A 19 -24.62 -1.66 26.21
CA THR A 19 -25.01 -0.58 27.15
C THR A 19 -24.40 0.76 26.78
N HIS A 20 -23.20 0.75 26.21
CA HIS A 20 -22.51 1.95 25.75
C HIS A 20 -22.52 2.01 24.22
N ALA A 21 -23.71 2.08 23.62
CA ALA A 21 -23.85 2.48 22.23
C ALA A 21 -23.20 3.87 22.06
N ALA A 22 -22.03 3.92 21.40
CA ALA A 22 -21.22 5.09 21.05
C ALA A 22 -21.74 6.42 21.65
N SER A 23 -21.61 6.58 22.98
CA SER A 23 -22.09 7.78 23.66
C SER A 23 -21.21 8.95 23.21
N PRO A 24 -21.78 10.09 22.78
CA PRO A 24 -20.99 11.25 22.37
C PRO A 24 -20.21 11.88 23.55
N PHE A 25 -20.47 11.44 24.79
CA PHE A 25 -19.71 11.83 25.98
C PHE A 25 -18.53 10.91 26.28
N VAL A 26 -18.46 9.75 25.63
CA VAL A 26 -17.33 8.82 25.74
C VAL A 26 -16.43 9.06 24.54
N ARG A 27 -15.21 9.53 24.78
CA ARG A 27 -14.20 9.64 23.70
C ARG A 27 -13.95 8.24 23.16
N THR A 28 -14.32 8.01 21.91
CA THR A 28 -13.87 6.85 21.15
C THR A 28 -12.36 6.98 20.97
N GLU A 29 -11.60 5.95 21.40
CA GLU A 29 -10.19 5.89 21.02
C GLU A 29 -10.11 5.77 19.50
N ALA A 30 -9.27 6.60 18.89
CA ALA A 30 -9.07 6.54 17.45
C ALA A 30 -8.52 5.14 17.11
N PRO A 31 -9.07 4.45 16.09
CA PRO A 31 -8.53 3.16 15.65
C PRO A 31 -7.03 3.31 15.39
N ALA A 32 -6.24 2.36 15.91
CA ALA A 32 -4.79 2.35 15.69
C ALA A 32 -4.50 2.47 14.17
N PRO A 33 -3.53 3.31 13.75
CA PRO A 33 -3.24 3.49 12.34
C PRO A 33 -2.94 2.15 11.68
N VAL A 34 -3.82 1.73 10.76
CA VAL A 34 -3.58 0.54 9.95
C VAL A 34 -2.51 0.93 8.93
N ALA A 35 -1.33 0.31 9.00
CA ALA A 35 -0.27 0.52 8.04
C ALA A 35 -0.75 0.05 6.66
N PHE A 36 -1.14 1.00 5.80
CA PHE A 36 -1.39 0.70 4.40
C PHE A 36 -0.07 0.29 3.76
N ALA A 37 -0.01 -0.93 3.24
CA ALA A 37 1.11 -1.36 2.42
C ALA A 37 1.15 -0.47 1.17
N SER A 38 2.13 0.42 1.08
CA SER A 38 2.35 1.23 -0.12
C SER A 38 2.65 0.30 -1.31
N PRO A 39 2.19 0.63 -2.53
CA PRO A 39 2.60 -0.07 -3.73
C PRO A 39 4.13 -0.18 -3.78
N PRO A 40 4.70 -1.28 -4.30
CA PRO A 40 6.14 -1.38 -4.45
C PRO A 40 6.62 -0.15 -5.23
N ALA A 41 7.65 0.52 -4.68
CA ALA A 41 8.25 1.70 -5.26
C ALA A 41 9.04 1.32 -6.52
N GLY A 42 8.32 0.93 -7.56
CA GLY A 42 8.80 0.70 -8.91
C GLY A 42 8.26 1.79 -9.81
N GLU A 43 8.48 3.05 -9.45
CA GLU A 43 8.28 4.16 -10.38
C GLU A 43 9.15 3.88 -11.62
N PRO A 44 8.59 3.92 -12.85
CA PRO A 44 9.41 3.82 -14.04
C PRO A 44 10.36 5.01 -14.07
N VAL A 45 11.64 4.76 -13.76
CA VAL A 45 12.66 5.79 -13.79
C VAL A 45 12.86 6.20 -15.25
N PHE A 46 12.41 7.41 -15.59
CA PHE A 46 12.72 8.00 -16.87
C PHE A 46 14.22 8.27 -16.95
N ASP A 47 14.92 7.48 -17.77
CA ASP A 47 16.33 7.71 -18.10
C ASP A 47 16.43 8.34 -19.51
N PRO A 48 16.81 9.63 -19.60
CA PRO A 48 16.90 10.33 -20.87
C PRO A 48 17.98 9.76 -21.81
N MET A 49 19.05 9.18 -21.26
CA MET A 49 20.12 8.58 -22.07
C MET A 49 19.63 7.29 -22.70
N MET A 50 18.97 6.43 -21.94
CA MET A 50 18.37 5.19 -22.48
C MET A 50 17.28 5.49 -23.50
N THR A 51 16.49 6.53 -23.26
CA THR A 51 15.47 7.02 -24.20
C THR A 51 16.10 7.49 -25.51
N TRP A 52 17.18 8.28 -25.43
CA TRP A 52 17.92 8.76 -26.60
C TRP A 52 18.51 7.61 -27.43
N VAL A 53 19.17 6.65 -26.77
CA VAL A 53 19.73 5.47 -27.45
C VAL A 53 18.64 4.68 -28.17
N THR A 54 17.49 4.47 -27.52
CA THR A 54 16.35 3.74 -28.07
C THR A 54 15.78 4.42 -29.31
N TYR A 55 15.56 5.74 -29.28
CA TYR A 55 15.06 6.44 -30.46
C TYR A 55 16.07 6.43 -31.60
N LYS A 56 17.35 6.61 -31.30
CA LYS A 56 18.41 6.59 -32.32
C LYS A 56 18.50 5.24 -33.02
N THR A 57 18.36 4.12 -32.31
CA THR A 57 18.37 2.78 -32.92
C THR A 57 17.12 2.53 -33.74
N GLN A 58 15.94 2.92 -33.25
CA GLN A 58 14.68 2.80 -33.98
C GLN A 58 14.69 3.58 -35.30
N ILE A 59 15.17 4.83 -35.30
CA ILE A 59 15.27 5.65 -36.52
C ILE A 59 16.19 4.99 -37.54
N LYS A 60 17.38 4.54 -37.11
CA LYS A 60 18.33 3.87 -38.00
C LYS A 60 17.75 2.60 -38.60
N PHE A 61 17.05 1.81 -37.80
CA PHE A 61 16.42 0.58 -38.25
C PHE A 61 15.32 0.85 -39.29
N ALA A 62 14.44 1.83 -39.03
CA ALA A 62 13.39 2.23 -39.96
C ALA A 62 13.97 2.73 -41.29
N LEU A 63 15.04 3.54 -41.25
CA LEU A 63 15.73 4.00 -42.44
C LEU A 63 16.41 2.86 -43.21
N ALA A 64 16.99 1.88 -42.52
CA ALA A 64 17.58 0.70 -43.15
C ALA A 64 16.52 -0.15 -43.87
N ILE A 65 15.33 -0.32 -43.27
CA ILE A 65 14.20 -0.98 -43.93
C ILE A 65 13.77 -0.20 -45.17
N LEU A 66 13.60 1.12 -45.05
CA LEU A 66 13.19 1.95 -46.17
C LEU A 66 14.21 1.89 -47.31
N ALA A 67 15.51 1.94 -47.00
CA ALA A 67 16.57 1.77 -47.98
C ALA A 67 16.52 0.39 -48.66
N TYR A 68 16.32 -0.68 -47.88
CA TYR A 68 16.16 -2.03 -48.43
C TYR A 68 14.97 -2.13 -49.40
N LEU A 69 13.84 -1.52 -49.06
CA LEU A 69 12.64 -1.52 -49.91
C LEU A 69 12.79 -0.67 -51.19
N MET A 70 13.63 0.36 -51.18
CA MET A 70 13.86 1.24 -52.34
C MET A 70 14.93 0.71 -53.31
N VAL A 71 15.75 -0.26 -52.88
CA VAL A 71 16.83 -0.85 -53.70
C VAL A 71 16.33 -2.08 -54.50
N LEU A 72 15.15 -2.62 -54.18
CA LEU A 72 14.51 -3.74 -54.88
C LEU A 72 13.67 -3.28 -56.08
#